data_AF-A0A0F9KIK0-F1
#
_entry.id   AF-A0A0F9KIK0-F1
#
_cell.length_a   1.000
_cell.length_b   1.000
_cell.length_c   1.000
_cell.angle_alpha   90.00
_cell.angle_beta   90.00
_cell.angle_gamma   90.00
#
_symmetry.space_group_name_H-M   'P 1'
#
loop_
_entity.id
_entity.type
_entity.pdbx_description
1 polymer ?
#
loop_
_entity_poly.entity_id
_entity_poly.type
_entity_poly.pdbx_seq_one_letter_code
_entity_poly.pdbx_strand_id
1 'polypeptide(L)'
;RCWVEWRGGGQAPIVLDIKHIKIPVVSQPKKIATGATCYGETIGSYPDYFAMMRSLGFNTIDSWGVGARAGGKSPIMEAFRAHGMDVDWVHSGLSDLAKMLPKVKDAQSVAFNGTRKPGVIDASHRGKIFKRLLNDMEGIAAAGLSGIKFDDEHYRDWASMDTCVCERCKGLWKTWLAKKRPGLQPVMPEVFLDDPLNHLQQYQAWWMFRASLVTEWYAAARGQFVKSVRKHRSQSTDRVRIASYTSPAEFSHIKSSYANPAELAGIWDRIAPMYYETGYDVRRHMRSLVRAVGRKHAYATLCMGEARRNRWIWRPGELRAQMLEVLFAGGMGYSFWSWPYSNLRIIAEVAETNGIVADNEEVFLKGTRTDRFRTDQDRCFATTLETEAAGLLLVSNYTRTDNHKVWIRRRPTEAMTLTELYTGHVLRLAAGQQSFAVEVAPQNCTLWKWQTTKSK
;
A
#
# COMPACT_ATOMS: atom_id res chain seq x y z
N ARG A 1 17.72 20.76 30.44
CA ARG A 1 17.74 22.14 29.91
C ARG A 1 18.36 22.05 28.52
N CYS A 2 17.73 22.65 27.51
CA CYS A 2 18.30 22.75 26.16
C CYS A 2 18.53 24.21 25.82
N TRP A 3 19.59 24.48 25.08
CA TRP A 3 19.85 25.75 24.42
C TRP A 3 20.57 25.48 23.11
N VAL A 4 20.46 26.40 22.16
CA VAL A 4 21.18 26.38 20.88
C VAL A 4 22.11 27.58 20.86
N GLU A 5 23.35 27.38 20.45
CA GLU A 5 24.35 28.43 20.27
C GLU A 5 24.71 28.55 18.79
N TRP A 6 24.97 29.77 18.35
CA TRP A 6 25.49 30.06 17.01
C TRP A 6 26.47 31.22 17.06
N ARG A 7 27.15 31.48 15.94
CA ARG A 7 28.19 32.50 15.90
C ARG A 7 27.59 33.89 16.18
N GLY A 8 27.93 34.46 17.33
CA GLY A 8 27.48 35.79 17.77
C GLY A 8 26.25 35.81 18.68
N GLY A 9 25.72 34.66 19.11
CA GLY A 9 24.58 34.63 20.03
C GLY A 9 24.22 33.23 20.54
N GLY A 10 23.32 33.19 21.52
CA GLY A 10 22.78 31.94 22.05
C GLY A 10 21.37 32.14 22.57
N GLN A 11 20.59 31.07 22.57
CA GLN A 11 19.29 31.05 23.19
C GLN A 11 19.42 30.90 24.71
N ALA A 12 18.63 31.64 25.50
CA ALA A 12 18.53 31.40 26.93
C ALA A 12 18.06 29.96 27.20
N PRO A 13 18.65 29.23 28.17
CA PRO A 13 18.26 27.86 28.45
C PRO A 13 16.78 27.72 28.75
N ILE A 14 16.09 26.87 28.00
CA ILE A 14 14.71 26.49 28.29
C ILE A 14 14.67 25.17 29.06
N VAL A 15 13.74 25.08 30.01
CA VAL A 15 13.39 23.82 30.65
C VAL A 15 12.44 23.09 29.71
N LEU A 16 12.92 21.99 29.12
CA LEU A 16 12.07 21.10 28.33
C LEU A 16 11.38 20.12 29.28
N ASP A 17 10.06 19.96 29.14
CA ASP A 17 9.31 18.85 29.72
C ASP A 17 9.59 17.59 28.89
N ILE A 18 10.60 16.82 29.30
CA ILE A 18 11.00 15.58 28.64
C ILE A 18 10.13 14.46 29.19
N LYS A 19 9.24 13.94 28.36
CA LYS A 19 8.43 12.75 28.68
C LYS A 19 9.07 11.50 28.11
N HIS A 20 9.17 10.47 28.94
CA HIS A 20 9.61 9.16 28.49
C HIS A 20 8.42 8.42 27.87
N ILE A 21 8.55 7.98 26.63
CA ILE A 21 7.57 7.14 25.95
C ILE A 21 8.11 5.72 25.91
N LYS A 22 7.38 4.78 26.52
CA LYS A 22 7.69 3.36 26.41
C LYS A 22 7.21 2.84 25.06
N ILE A 23 8.14 2.40 24.22
CA ILE A 23 7.83 1.68 22.99
C ILE A 23 7.80 0.18 23.32
N PRO A 24 6.69 -0.52 23.11
CA PRO A 24 6.61 -1.94 23.42
C PRO A 24 7.45 -2.76 22.44
N VAL A 25 8.06 -3.84 22.95
CA VAL A 25 8.64 -4.90 22.12
C VAL A 25 7.55 -5.93 21.88
N VAL A 26 7.24 -6.21 20.62
CA VAL A 26 6.13 -7.08 20.23
C VAL A 26 6.58 -8.16 19.25
N SER A 27 5.82 -9.25 19.18
CA SER A 27 5.97 -10.25 18.11
C SER A 27 5.48 -9.71 16.78
N GLN A 28 6.06 -10.23 15.70
CA GLN A 28 5.60 -9.95 14.34
C GLN A 28 4.43 -10.86 13.98
N PRO A 29 3.49 -10.37 13.15
CA PRO A 29 2.60 -11.25 12.41
C PRO A 29 3.42 -12.20 11.50
N LYS A 30 2.94 -13.42 11.28
CA LYS A 30 3.67 -14.44 10.50
C LYS A 30 3.33 -14.41 9.01
N LYS A 31 2.12 -13.97 8.66
CA LYS A 31 1.55 -14.03 7.31
C LYS A 31 1.02 -12.69 6.82
N ILE A 32 0.53 -11.82 7.72
CA ILE A 32 0.17 -10.45 7.41
C ILE A 32 1.46 -9.65 7.22
N ALA A 33 1.63 -9.01 6.07
CA ALA A 33 2.82 -8.19 5.86
C ALA A 33 2.71 -6.89 6.66
N THR A 34 3.67 -6.66 7.55
CA THR A 34 3.85 -5.40 8.26
C THR A 34 5.22 -4.86 7.88
N GLY A 35 5.28 -3.72 7.21
CA GLY A 35 6.54 -3.21 6.71
C GLY A 35 6.76 -1.72 6.82
N ALA A 36 7.98 -1.32 6.49
CA ALA A 36 8.36 0.08 6.41
C ALA A 36 9.43 0.27 5.34
N THR A 37 9.42 1.46 4.75
CA THR A 37 10.46 1.92 3.84
C THR A 37 11.68 2.38 4.62
N CYS A 38 12.86 2.00 4.14
CA CYS A 38 14.14 2.50 4.61
C CYS A 38 15.00 2.99 3.44
N TYR A 39 15.97 3.85 3.74
CA TYR A 39 17.04 4.20 2.81
C TYR A 39 18.25 3.33 3.11
N GLY A 40 18.98 2.91 2.08
CA GLY A 40 20.11 2.00 2.21
C GLY A 40 21.24 2.55 3.07
N GLU A 41 21.42 3.87 3.06
CA GLU A 41 22.38 4.57 3.92
C GLU A 41 22.03 4.40 5.41
N THR A 42 20.73 4.34 5.74
CA THR A 42 20.27 4.06 7.11
C THR A 42 20.70 2.66 7.54
N ILE A 43 20.50 1.65 6.69
CA ILE A 43 20.90 0.27 7.01
C ILE A 43 22.43 0.17 7.20
N GLY A 44 23.20 0.84 6.34
CA GLY A 44 24.67 0.85 6.46
C GLY A 44 25.17 1.57 7.73
N SER A 45 24.42 2.53 8.25
CA SER A 45 24.83 3.35 9.41
C SER A 45 24.34 2.80 10.75
N TYR A 46 23.28 1.99 10.75
CA TYR A 46 22.63 1.48 11.96
C TYR A 46 22.55 -0.06 11.91
N PRO A 47 23.59 -0.78 12.40
CA PRO A 47 23.64 -2.25 12.34
C PRO A 47 22.48 -2.96 13.06
N ASP A 48 21.89 -2.32 14.06
CA ASP A 48 20.76 -2.82 14.85
C ASP A 48 19.40 -2.49 14.23
N TYR A 49 19.35 -1.81 13.08
CA TYR A 49 18.12 -1.35 12.43
C TYR A 49 17.10 -2.49 12.26
N PHE A 50 17.51 -3.65 11.75
CA PHE A 50 16.58 -4.78 11.61
C PHE A 50 16.09 -5.30 12.96
N ALA A 51 16.97 -5.41 13.96
CA ALA A 51 16.56 -5.84 15.29
C ALA A 51 15.52 -4.88 15.89
N MET A 52 15.73 -3.57 15.73
CA MET A 52 14.76 -2.54 16.10
C MET A 52 13.44 -2.73 15.34
N MET A 53 13.45 -2.82 14.01
CA MET A 53 12.22 -2.97 13.21
C MET A 53 11.44 -4.22 13.58
N ARG A 54 12.13 -5.34 13.82
CA ARG A 54 11.51 -6.57 14.30
C ARG A 54 10.86 -6.41 15.67
N SER A 55 11.50 -5.68 16.58
CA SER A 55 10.96 -5.40 17.92
C SER A 55 9.67 -4.57 17.87
N LEU A 56 9.46 -3.80 16.80
CA LEU A 56 8.23 -3.04 16.54
C LEU A 56 7.16 -3.87 15.80
N GLY A 57 7.38 -5.16 15.61
CA GLY A 57 6.44 -6.06 14.95
C GLY A 57 6.41 -5.96 13.43
N PHE A 58 7.43 -5.38 12.79
CA PHE A 58 7.60 -5.43 11.34
C PHE A 58 8.25 -6.74 10.91
N ASN A 59 7.76 -7.35 9.83
CA ASN A 59 8.32 -8.56 9.20
C ASN A 59 8.85 -8.32 7.78
N THR A 60 8.59 -7.15 7.21
CA THR A 60 9.04 -6.78 5.86
C THR A 60 9.69 -5.40 5.87
N ILE A 61 10.66 -5.20 4.99
CA ILE A 61 11.26 -3.89 4.70
C ILE A 61 11.26 -3.70 3.19
N ASP A 62 11.04 -2.48 2.74
CA ASP A 62 11.41 -2.10 1.39
C ASP A 62 12.51 -1.04 1.44
N SER A 63 13.46 -1.12 0.52
CA SER A 63 14.67 -0.31 0.59
C SER A 63 14.95 0.46 -0.69
N TRP A 64 15.23 1.75 -0.53
CA TRP A 64 15.80 2.62 -1.55
C TRP A 64 17.33 2.59 -1.49
N GLY A 65 18.03 2.43 -2.61
CA GLY A 65 19.47 2.74 -2.70
C GLY A 65 20.49 1.64 -2.28
N VAL A 66 20.05 0.53 -1.73
CA VAL A 66 20.82 -0.73 -1.53
C VAL A 66 21.12 -1.54 -2.82
N GLY A 67 22.32 -1.40 -3.38
CA GLY A 67 22.92 -2.51 -4.15
C GLY A 67 23.00 -2.36 -5.68
N ALA A 68 22.47 -1.30 -6.29
CA ALA A 68 22.77 -1.02 -7.71
C ALA A 68 24.23 -0.58 -7.94
N ARG A 69 24.89 0.02 -6.93
CA ARG A 69 26.27 0.51 -7.03
C ARG A 69 27.35 -0.51 -6.59
N ALA A 70 26.98 -1.63 -5.97
CA ALA A 70 27.93 -2.48 -5.24
C ALA A 70 28.11 -3.92 -5.78
N GLY A 71 27.57 -4.25 -6.97
CA GLY A 71 27.88 -5.52 -7.64
C GLY A 71 27.61 -6.78 -6.81
N GLY A 72 26.58 -6.77 -5.95
CA GLY A 72 26.16 -7.93 -5.15
C GLY A 72 27.04 -8.27 -3.94
N LYS A 73 28.14 -7.54 -3.67
CA LYS A 73 28.98 -7.73 -2.46
C LYS A 73 28.76 -6.62 -1.44
N SER A 74 27.51 -6.25 -1.19
CA SER A 74 27.20 -5.25 -0.16
C SER A 74 27.01 -5.95 1.19
N PRO A 75 27.70 -5.51 2.26
CA PRO A 75 27.45 -5.95 3.64
C PRO A 75 25.97 -5.88 4.04
N ILE A 76 25.21 -5.01 3.37
CA ILE A 76 23.76 -4.86 3.56
C ILE A 76 23.00 -6.15 3.18
N MET A 77 23.44 -6.88 2.14
CA MET A 77 22.79 -8.12 1.72
C MET A 77 23.04 -9.26 2.73
N GLU A 78 24.20 -9.28 3.36
CA GLU A 78 24.50 -10.22 4.46
C GLU A 78 23.64 -9.91 5.69
N ALA A 79 23.49 -8.62 6.03
CA ALA A 79 22.58 -8.18 7.08
C ALA A 79 21.13 -8.60 6.78
N PHE A 80 20.63 -8.41 5.55
CA PHE A 80 19.29 -8.85 5.17
C PHE A 80 19.04 -10.34 5.45
N ARG A 81 20.00 -11.20 5.08
CA ARG A 81 19.90 -12.65 5.30
C ARG A 81 19.97 -13.02 6.78
N ALA A 82 20.82 -12.34 7.56
CA ALA A 82 21.02 -12.65 8.97
C ALA A 82 19.82 -12.31 9.86
N HIS A 83 18.95 -11.39 9.43
CA HIS A 83 17.89 -10.86 10.27
C HIS A 83 16.48 -11.40 9.97
N GLY A 84 16.31 -12.32 9.03
CA GLY A 84 15.04 -13.04 8.83
C GLY A 84 13.83 -12.16 8.53
N MET A 85 14.06 -10.97 7.95
CA MET A 85 13.01 -10.12 7.41
C MET A 85 13.01 -10.22 5.90
N ASP A 86 11.82 -10.17 5.30
CA ASP A 86 11.70 -10.05 3.86
C ASP A 86 12.08 -8.65 3.40
N VAL A 87 12.91 -8.55 2.37
CA VAL A 87 13.35 -7.27 1.82
C VAL A 87 13.01 -7.14 0.34
N ASP A 88 12.20 -6.12 0.03
CA ASP A 88 11.93 -5.69 -1.33
C ASP A 88 12.86 -4.55 -1.75
N TRP A 89 13.36 -4.62 -2.97
CA TRP A 89 14.06 -3.52 -3.61
C TRP A 89 13.08 -2.49 -4.16
N VAL A 90 13.20 -1.22 -3.78
CA VAL A 90 12.39 -0.18 -4.41
C VAL A 90 13.03 0.26 -5.72
N HIS A 91 12.30 0.10 -6.83
CA HIS A 91 12.68 0.53 -8.16
C HIS A 91 11.67 1.55 -8.68
N SER A 92 12.11 2.71 -9.15
CA SER A 92 11.25 3.79 -9.68
C SER A 92 10.53 3.47 -11.01
N GLY A 93 10.31 2.19 -11.30
CA GLY A 93 9.54 1.69 -12.44
C GLY A 93 9.77 2.45 -13.75
N LEU A 94 8.65 2.87 -14.34
CA LEU A 94 8.64 3.65 -15.58
C LEU A 94 9.11 5.09 -15.37
N SER A 95 9.05 5.62 -14.15
CA SER A 95 9.39 7.01 -13.85
C SER A 95 10.88 7.30 -13.98
N ASP A 96 11.75 6.36 -13.63
CA ASP A 96 13.20 6.54 -13.87
C ASP A 96 13.56 6.44 -15.35
N LEU A 97 12.92 5.49 -16.04
CA LEU A 97 13.08 5.31 -17.48
C LEU A 97 12.64 6.55 -18.27
N ALA A 98 11.66 7.29 -17.76
CA ALA A 98 11.18 8.54 -18.35
C ALA A 98 12.30 9.60 -18.47
N LYS A 99 13.23 9.64 -17.50
CA LYS A 99 14.35 10.57 -17.50
C LYS A 99 15.31 10.36 -18.67
N MET A 100 15.27 9.17 -19.29
CA MET A 100 16.09 8.84 -20.47
C MET A 100 15.46 9.29 -21.79
N LEU A 101 14.16 9.57 -21.81
CA LEU A 101 13.39 9.84 -23.02
C LEU A 101 13.87 11.04 -23.85
N PRO A 102 14.40 12.15 -23.29
CA PRO A 102 14.94 13.24 -24.10
C PRO A 102 16.00 12.78 -25.12
N LYS A 103 16.71 11.69 -24.82
CA LYS A 103 17.76 11.11 -25.66
C LYS A 103 17.30 9.90 -26.49
N VAL A 104 16.04 9.46 -26.37
CA VAL A 104 15.51 8.24 -27.01
C VAL A 104 14.16 8.56 -27.68
N LYS A 105 14.23 9.29 -28.81
CA LYS A 105 13.06 9.88 -29.48
C LYS A 105 12.01 8.85 -29.93
N ASP A 106 12.44 7.66 -30.30
CA ASP A 106 11.58 6.55 -30.75
C ASP A 106 10.76 5.93 -29.61
N ALA A 107 11.19 6.11 -28.35
CA ALA A 107 10.46 5.71 -27.15
C ALA A 107 9.50 6.78 -26.62
N GLN A 108 9.50 7.98 -27.22
CA GLN A 108 8.61 9.07 -26.82
C GLN A 108 7.20 8.83 -27.34
N SER A 109 6.25 9.10 -26.47
CA SER A 109 4.83 9.17 -26.77
C SER A 109 4.54 10.27 -27.81
N VAL A 110 3.50 10.07 -28.64
CA VAL A 110 3.08 10.97 -29.72
C VAL A 110 1.62 11.36 -29.45
N ALA A 111 1.38 12.63 -29.14
CA ALA A 111 0.04 13.13 -28.89
C ALA A 111 -0.83 13.08 -30.15
N PHE A 112 -2.16 13.19 -29.97
CA PHE A 112 -3.12 13.14 -31.08
C PHE A 112 -2.84 14.16 -32.20
N ASN A 113 -2.29 15.33 -31.84
CA ASN A 113 -1.87 16.37 -32.78
C ASN A 113 -0.50 16.11 -33.44
N GLY A 114 0.04 14.89 -33.33
CA GLY A 114 1.34 14.49 -33.88
C GLY A 114 2.57 14.96 -33.07
N THR A 115 2.38 15.75 -32.01
CA THR A 115 3.50 16.29 -31.22
C THR A 115 4.13 15.23 -30.33
N ARG A 116 5.45 15.10 -30.37
CA ARG A 116 6.19 14.21 -29.44
C ARG A 116 6.18 14.75 -28.02
N LYS A 117 6.07 13.85 -27.05
CA LYS A 117 6.08 14.17 -25.62
C LYS A 117 7.37 13.64 -25.00
N PRO A 118 8.42 14.48 -24.83
CA PRO A 118 9.75 14.03 -24.41
C PRO A 118 9.81 13.52 -22.97
N GLY A 119 8.80 13.77 -22.15
CA GLY A 119 8.68 13.25 -20.79
C GLY A 119 7.75 12.04 -20.67
N VAL A 120 7.20 11.50 -21.77
CA VAL A 120 6.17 10.47 -21.70
C VAL A 120 6.59 9.23 -22.49
N ILE A 121 6.58 8.06 -21.83
CA ILE A 121 6.98 6.79 -22.46
C ILE A 121 5.87 6.31 -23.40
N ASP A 122 6.24 5.85 -24.59
CA ASP A 122 5.38 5.01 -25.42
C ASP A 122 5.41 3.56 -24.91
N ALA A 123 4.37 3.14 -24.20
CA ALA A 123 4.24 1.77 -23.69
C ALA A 123 4.17 0.69 -24.79
N SER A 124 4.02 1.04 -26.08
CA SER A 124 4.19 0.07 -27.18
C SER A 124 5.66 -0.18 -27.56
N HIS A 125 6.58 0.66 -27.09
CA HIS A 125 8.00 0.53 -27.41
C HIS A 125 8.60 -0.75 -26.83
N ARG A 126 9.48 -1.40 -27.60
CA ARG A 126 10.23 -2.61 -27.17
C ARG A 126 11.75 -2.49 -27.42
N GLY A 127 12.23 -1.27 -27.69
CA GLY A 127 13.64 -0.98 -27.94
C GLY A 127 14.45 -0.66 -26.68
N LYS A 128 15.32 0.36 -26.75
CA LYS A 128 16.34 0.65 -25.73
C LYS A 128 15.79 0.80 -24.31
N ILE A 129 14.70 1.53 -24.12
CA ILE A 129 14.09 1.77 -22.79
C ILE A 129 13.50 0.48 -22.20
N PHE A 130 12.82 -0.32 -23.03
CA PHE A 130 12.27 -1.59 -22.59
C PHE A 130 13.38 -2.58 -22.21
N LYS A 131 14.43 -2.69 -23.04
CA LYS A 131 15.62 -3.51 -22.72
C LYS A 131 16.30 -3.03 -21.43
N ARG A 132 16.32 -1.72 -21.17
CA ARG A 132 16.86 -1.18 -19.93
C ARG A 132 16.11 -1.71 -18.71
N LEU A 133 14.78 -1.66 -18.70
CA LEU A 133 13.97 -2.24 -17.63
C LEU A 133 14.31 -3.72 -17.37
N LEU A 134 14.42 -4.52 -18.43
CA LEU A 134 14.77 -5.94 -18.31
C LEU A 134 16.18 -6.15 -17.74
N ASN A 135 17.15 -5.33 -18.17
CA ASN A 135 18.51 -5.37 -17.63
C ASN A 135 18.55 -4.94 -16.16
N ASP A 136 17.74 -3.96 -15.76
CA ASP A 136 17.62 -3.55 -14.36
C ASP A 136 17.07 -4.71 -13.51
N MET A 137 16.08 -5.48 -14.01
CA MET A 137 15.59 -6.68 -13.31
C MET A 137 16.68 -7.74 -13.13
N GLU A 138 17.50 -7.97 -14.15
CA GLU A 138 18.64 -8.89 -14.03
C GLU A 138 19.68 -8.36 -13.03
N GLY A 139 20.00 -7.07 -13.08
CA GLY A 139 20.94 -6.44 -12.15
C GLY A 139 20.50 -6.52 -10.69
N ILE A 140 19.21 -6.28 -10.41
CA ILE A 140 18.62 -6.41 -9.06
C ILE A 140 18.73 -7.85 -8.57
N ALA A 141 18.36 -8.82 -9.41
CA ALA A 141 18.50 -10.23 -9.05
C ALA A 141 19.98 -10.61 -8.83
N ALA A 142 20.89 -10.18 -9.71
CA ALA A 142 22.32 -10.41 -9.58
C ALA A 142 22.92 -9.81 -8.29
N ALA A 143 22.31 -8.75 -7.75
CA ALA A 143 22.65 -8.18 -6.46
C ALA A 143 22.17 -9.02 -5.25
N GLY A 144 21.47 -10.13 -5.49
CA GLY A 144 21.02 -11.08 -4.47
C GLY A 144 19.58 -10.86 -3.99
N LEU A 145 18.82 -9.96 -4.62
CA LEU A 145 17.44 -9.62 -4.24
C LEU A 145 16.43 -10.52 -4.95
N SER A 146 15.40 -10.97 -4.23
CA SER A 146 14.28 -11.76 -4.75
C SER A 146 12.92 -11.07 -4.58
N GLY A 147 12.89 -9.90 -3.93
CA GLY A 147 11.73 -9.02 -3.84
C GLY A 147 11.99 -7.69 -4.55
N ILE A 148 10.99 -7.19 -5.29
CA ILE A 148 11.00 -5.86 -5.89
C ILE A 148 9.68 -5.16 -5.65
N LYS A 149 9.72 -3.86 -5.37
CA LYS A 149 8.58 -2.96 -5.22
C LYS A 149 8.74 -1.82 -6.23
N PHE A 150 7.85 -1.75 -7.22
CA PHE A 150 7.86 -0.67 -8.20
C PHE A 150 7.25 0.59 -7.61
N ASP A 151 7.98 1.71 -7.63
CA ASP A 151 7.44 3.02 -7.33
C ASP A 151 6.87 3.68 -8.59
N ASP A 152 5.56 3.51 -8.78
CA ASP A 152 4.81 4.11 -9.88
C ASP A 152 3.90 5.26 -9.40
N GLU A 153 4.26 5.95 -8.30
CA GLU A 153 3.53 7.15 -7.84
C GLU A 153 3.48 8.24 -8.94
N HIS A 154 4.54 8.34 -9.75
CA HIS A 154 4.76 9.45 -10.68
C HIS A 154 4.13 9.32 -12.06
N TYR A 155 3.29 8.30 -12.33
CA TYR A 155 2.40 8.39 -13.49
C TYR A 155 1.33 9.50 -13.32
N ARG A 156 1.25 10.10 -12.13
CA ARG A 156 0.32 11.16 -11.75
C ARG A 156 0.71 12.56 -12.24
N ASP A 157 1.99 12.84 -12.52
CA ASP A 157 2.40 14.16 -13.05
C ASP A 157 2.13 14.31 -14.57
N TRP A 158 1.56 13.28 -15.21
CA TRP A 158 1.48 13.19 -16.66
C TRP A 158 0.03 13.26 -17.13
N ALA A 159 -0.39 14.48 -17.46
CA ALA A 159 -1.45 14.71 -18.43
C ALA A 159 -1.00 14.12 -19.78
N SER A 160 -1.34 12.87 -20.08
CA SER A 160 -1.30 12.37 -21.45
C SER A 160 -2.08 11.07 -21.57
N MET A 161 -3.37 11.21 -21.32
CA MET A 161 -4.35 10.24 -21.75
C MET A 161 -4.33 10.07 -23.30
N ASP A 162 -3.87 11.11 -23.99
CA ASP A 162 -3.53 11.13 -25.40
C ASP A 162 -2.14 10.53 -25.70
N THR A 163 -1.52 9.83 -24.73
CA THR A 163 -0.08 9.49 -24.65
C THR A 163 0.53 9.13 -25.99
N CYS A 164 0.02 8.12 -26.69
CA CYS A 164 0.64 7.71 -27.93
C CYS A 164 -0.35 7.21 -28.97
N VAL A 165 -0.53 8.00 -30.02
CA VAL A 165 -1.18 7.60 -31.29
C VAL A 165 -0.14 7.30 -32.37
N CYS A 166 1.06 6.82 -32.02
CA CYS A 166 2.01 6.39 -33.04
C CYS A 166 1.49 5.16 -33.80
N GLU A 167 2.05 4.88 -34.98
CA GLU A 167 1.63 3.75 -35.82
C GLU A 167 1.66 2.40 -35.11
N ARG A 168 2.61 2.18 -34.18
CA ARG A 168 2.62 0.96 -33.35
C ARG A 168 1.37 0.84 -32.49
N CYS A 169 0.98 1.92 -31.82
CA CYS A 169 -0.20 1.95 -30.97
C CYS A 169 -1.48 1.75 -31.77
N LYS A 170 -1.59 2.37 -32.96
CA LYS A 170 -2.73 2.17 -33.86
C LYS A 170 -2.85 0.73 -34.35
N GLY A 171 -1.71 0.11 -34.69
CA GLY A 171 -1.66 -1.30 -35.09
C GLY A 171 -2.08 -2.25 -33.96
N LEU A 172 -1.54 -2.04 -32.75
CA LEU A 172 -1.86 -2.85 -31.58
C LEU A 172 -3.31 -2.66 -31.10
N TRP A 173 -3.87 -1.46 -31.26
CA TRP A 173 -5.25 -1.14 -30.88
C TRP A 173 -6.27 -2.05 -31.56
N LYS A 174 -6.18 -2.21 -32.88
CA LYS A 174 -7.09 -3.09 -33.65
C LYS A 174 -7.06 -4.52 -33.11
N THR A 175 -5.86 -5.03 -32.88
CA THR A 175 -5.63 -6.39 -32.37
C THR A 175 -6.17 -6.55 -30.96
N TRP A 176 -5.91 -5.59 -30.09
CA TRP A 176 -6.41 -5.60 -28.71
C TRP A 176 -7.94 -5.53 -28.67
N LEU A 177 -8.55 -4.65 -29.49
CA LEU A 177 -9.99 -4.45 -29.51
C LEU A 177 -10.72 -5.72 -29.96
N ALA A 178 -10.28 -6.34 -31.06
CA ALA A 178 -10.86 -7.59 -31.55
C ALA A 178 -10.81 -8.70 -30.48
N LYS A 179 -9.73 -8.75 -29.68
CA LYS A 179 -9.56 -9.76 -28.63
C LYS A 179 -10.38 -9.47 -27.36
N LYS A 180 -10.40 -8.21 -26.90
CA LYS A 180 -10.90 -7.83 -25.57
C LYS A 180 -12.31 -7.25 -25.60
N ARG A 181 -12.75 -6.75 -26.76
CA ARG A 181 -14.05 -6.11 -27.00
C ARG A 181 -14.57 -6.48 -28.41
N PRO A 182 -14.78 -7.77 -28.73
CA PRO A 182 -15.13 -8.20 -30.09
C PRO A 182 -16.42 -7.57 -30.65
N GLY A 183 -17.34 -7.14 -29.78
CA GLY A 183 -18.58 -6.44 -30.19
C GLY A 183 -18.43 -4.95 -30.45
N LEU A 184 -17.26 -4.35 -30.18
CA LEU A 184 -17.02 -2.92 -30.39
C LEU A 184 -16.29 -2.70 -31.72
N GLN A 185 -16.93 -1.97 -32.64
CA GLN A 185 -16.36 -1.69 -33.96
C GLN A 185 -15.07 -0.87 -33.84
N PRO A 186 -14.02 -1.21 -34.62
CA PRO A 186 -12.75 -0.50 -34.58
C PRO A 186 -12.90 0.89 -35.18
N VAL A 187 -12.74 1.91 -34.33
CA VAL A 187 -12.55 3.31 -34.74
C VAL A 187 -11.11 3.69 -34.43
N MET A 188 -10.45 4.45 -35.29
CA MET A 188 -9.07 4.87 -35.05
C MET A 188 -9.01 5.92 -33.92
N PRO A 189 -7.94 5.92 -33.10
CA PRO A 189 -7.80 6.84 -31.97
C PRO A 189 -8.00 8.30 -32.31
N GLU A 190 -7.56 8.73 -33.47
CA GLU A 190 -7.68 10.11 -33.93
C GLU A 190 -9.13 10.59 -34.03
N VAL A 191 -10.07 9.68 -34.33
CA VAL A 191 -11.50 10.03 -34.47
C VAL A 191 -12.14 10.15 -33.09
N PHE A 192 -11.97 9.15 -32.22
CA PHE A 192 -12.65 9.14 -30.92
C PHE A 192 -11.94 9.97 -29.83
N LEU A 193 -10.68 10.38 -30.05
CA LEU A 193 -10.00 11.33 -29.16
C LEU A 193 -10.37 12.78 -29.50
N ASP A 194 -10.70 13.07 -30.76
CA ASP A 194 -11.21 14.38 -31.21
C ASP A 194 -12.68 14.58 -30.76
N ASP A 195 -13.50 13.53 -30.83
CA ASP A 195 -14.89 13.54 -30.37
C ASP A 195 -15.21 12.38 -29.40
N PRO A 196 -14.78 12.48 -28.13
CA PRO A 196 -14.96 11.41 -27.15
C PRO A 196 -16.41 11.20 -26.71
N LEU A 197 -17.28 12.20 -26.87
CA LEU A 197 -18.68 12.09 -26.45
C LEU A 197 -19.48 11.22 -27.45
N ASN A 198 -19.26 11.40 -28.75
CA ASN A 198 -19.90 10.56 -29.78
C ASN A 198 -19.27 9.17 -29.91
N HIS A 199 -18.09 8.96 -29.31
CA HIS A 199 -17.36 7.69 -29.33
C HIS A 199 -16.99 7.17 -27.93
N LEU A 200 -17.90 7.33 -26.95
CA LEU A 200 -17.61 7.07 -25.54
C LEU A 200 -17.09 5.65 -25.27
N GLN A 201 -17.63 4.64 -25.95
CA GLN A 201 -17.21 3.24 -25.75
C GLN A 201 -15.77 3.00 -26.23
N GLN A 202 -15.40 3.57 -27.38
CA GLN A 202 -14.04 3.50 -27.92
C GLN A 202 -13.07 4.29 -27.05
N TYR A 203 -13.48 5.48 -26.61
CA TYR A 203 -12.70 6.29 -25.67
C TYR A 203 -12.44 5.53 -24.36
N GLN A 204 -13.45 4.89 -23.77
CA GLN A 204 -13.30 4.05 -22.58
C GLN A 204 -12.43 2.80 -22.83
N ALA A 205 -12.57 2.16 -23.98
CA ALA A 205 -11.77 1.01 -24.36
C ALA A 205 -10.29 1.38 -24.61
N TRP A 206 -10.02 2.58 -25.10
CA TRP A 206 -8.66 3.10 -25.25
C TRP A 206 -7.92 3.19 -23.90
N TRP A 207 -8.58 3.63 -22.83
CA TRP A 207 -8.04 3.61 -21.46
C TRP A 207 -7.52 2.24 -21.06
N MET A 208 -8.34 1.22 -21.29
CA MET A 208 -8.04 -0.16 -20.98
C MET A 208 -6.88 -0.69 -21.83
N PHE A 209 -6.86 -0.39 -23.12
CA PHE A 209 -5.78 -0.75 -24.03
C PHE A 209 -4.44 -0.16 -23.57
N ARG A 210 -4.40 1.14 -23.26
CA ARG A 210 -3.16 1.80 -22.81
C ARG A 210 -2.65 1.21 -21.49
N ALA A 211 -3.54 0.95 -20.54
CA ALA A 211 -3.20 0.25 -19.29
C ALA A 211 -2.72 -1.20 -19.52
N SER A 212 -3.25 -1.89 -20.54
CA SER A 212 -2.80 -3.23 -20.92
C SER A 212 -1.36 -3.23 -21.43
N LEU A 213 -0.95 -2.19 -22.18
CA LEU A 213 0.44 -2.09 -22.65
C LEU A 213 1.43 -1.89 -21.50
N VAL A 214 1.05 -1.14 -20.47
CA VAL A 214 1.85 -1.00 -19.23
C VAL A 214 1.92 -2.35 -18.51
N THR A 215 0.81 -3.06 -18.43
CA THR A 215 0.73 -4.41 -17.87
C THR A 215 1.70 -5.38 -18.59
N GLU A 216 1.81 -5.30 -19.93
CA GLU A 216 2.76 -6.11 -20.69
C GLU A 216 4.23 -5.83 -20.33
N TRP A 217 4.60 -4.57 -20.05
CA TRP A 217 5.94 -4.24 -19.57
C TRP A 217 6.23 -4.92 -18.24
N TYR A 218 5.30 -4.85 -17.29
CA TYR A 218 5.46 -5.52 -16.00
C TYR A 218 5.44 -7.04 -16.11
N ALA A 219 4.68 -7.61 -17.05
CA ALA A 219 4.71 -9.05 -17.31
C ALA A 219 6.11 -9.49 -17.81
N ALA A 220 6.70 -8.74 -18.74
CA ALA A 220 8.05 -9.00 -19.23
C ALA A 220 9.11 -8.81 -18.13
N ALA A 221 8.99 -7.73 -17.34
CA ALA A 221 9.87 -7.48 -16.21
C ALA A 221 9.79 -8.62 -15.18
N ARG A 222 8.58 -9.10 -14.84
CA ARG A 222 8.40 -10.28 -13.98
C ARG A 222 9.07 -11.51 -14.55
N GLY A 223 8.86 -11.80 -15.83
CA GLY A 223 9.48 -12.95 -16.50
C GLY A 223 11.00 -12.90 -16.41
N GLN A 224 11.60 -11.74 -16.70
CA GLN A 224 13.04 -11.54 -16.60
C GLN A 224 13.54 -11.62 -15.15
N PHE A 225 12.83 -11.01 -14.20
CA PHE A 225 13.22 -11.03 -12.79
C PHE A 225 13.19 -12.44 -12.21
N VAL A 226 12.10 -13.19 -12.39
CA VAL A 226 11.97 -14.59 -11.93
C VAL A 226 13.06 -15.48 -12.53
N LYS A 227 13.31 -15.33 -13.84
CA LYS A 227 14.40 -16.06 -14.53
C LYS A 227 15.76 -15.71 -13.90
N SER A 228 16.01 -14.44 -13.64
CA SER A 228 17.28 -13.95 -13.10
C SER A 228 17.49 -14.35 -11.65
N VAL A 229 16.46 -14.32 -10.80
CA VAL A 229 16.53 -14.80 -9.41
C VAL A 229 16.92 -16.27 -9.38
N ARG A 230 16.36 -17.11 -10.26
CA ARG A 230 16.75 -18.52 -10.38
C ARG A 230 18.20 -18.68 -10.83
N LYS A 231 18.62 -17.91 -11.85
CA LYS A 231 19.99 -17.91 -12.38
C LYS A 231 21.02 -17.54 -11.30
N HIS A 232 20.73 -16.52 -10.49
CA HIS A 232 21.65 -15.97 -9.50
C HIS A 232 21.45 -16.54 -8.08
N ARG A 233 20.46 -17.41 -7.88
CA ARG A 233 20.06 -17.96 -6.57
C ARG A 233 19.83 -16.86 -5.52
N SER A 234 19.18 -15.79 -5.96
CA SER A 234 18.92 -14.60 -5.16
C SER A 234 17.90 -14.92 -4.06
N GLN A 235 18.12 -14.36 -2.87
CA GLN A 235 17.29 -14.65 -1.70
C GLN A 235 17.35 -13.46 -0.73
N SER A 236 16.38 -12.58 -0.87
CA SER A 236 16.05 -11.51 0.09
C SER A 236 14.64 -11.63 0.66
N THR A 237 13.86 -12.57 0.16
CA THR A 237 12.48 -12.87 0.54
C THR A 237 12.26 -14.38 0.58
N ASP A 238 11.21 -14.82 1.26
CA ASP A 238 10.77 -16.22 1.29
C ASP A 238 10.49 -16.82 -0.10
N ARG A 239 9.99 -16.01 -1.02
CA ARG A 239 9.72 -16.34 -2.43
C ARG A 239 9.90 -15.12 -3.33
N VAL A 240 10.06 -15.36 -4.63
CA VAL A 240 10.10 -14.26 -5.60
C VAL A 240 8.83 -13.43 -5.50
N ARG A 241 8.99 -12.12 -5.29
CA ARG A 241 7.88 -11.21 -5.03
C ARG A 241 8.00 -9.95 -5.88
N ILE A 242 6.87 -9.53 -6.45
CA ILE A 242 6.70 -8.23 -7.09
C ILE A 242 5.58 -7.48 -6.39
N ALA A 243 5.91 -6.27 -5.94
CA ALA A 243 5.03 -5.36 -5.26
C ALA A 243 5.00 -4.00 -5.97
N SER A 244 4.11 -3.11 -5.55
CA SER A 244 4.03 -1.75 -6.09
C SER A 244 3.68 -0.72 -5.02
N TYR A 245 4.29 0.45 -5.09
CA TYR A 245 3.65 1.71 -4.72
C TYR A 245 2.82 2.19 -5.90
N THR A 246 1.53 2.42 -5.67
CA THR A 246 0.68 3.09 -6.66
C THR A 246 0.06 4.32 -6.03
N SER A 247 -0.31 5.30 -6.85
CA SER A 247 -1.24 6.33 -6.39
C SER A 247 -2.52 5.70 -5.82
N PRO A 248 -3.20 6.35 -4.86
CA PRO A 248 -4.54 5.97 -4.41
C PRO A 248 -5.53 6.34 -5.51
N ALA A 249 -5.35 5.76 -6.70
CA ALA A 249 -6.32 5.87 -7.76
C ALA A 249 -7.61 5.25 -7.25
N GLU A 250 -8.72 5.93 -7.53
CA GLU A 250 -10.01 5.28 -7.38
C GLU A 250 -9.98 4.09 -8.35
N PHE A 251 -9.87 2.87 -7.83
CA PHE A 251 -9.78 1.65 -8.64
C PHE A 251 -11.03 1.38 -9.49
N SER A 252 -12.05 2.24 -9.38
CA SER A 252 -13.19 2.37 -10.28
C SER A 252 -12.91 3.18 -11.56
N HIS A 253 -11.81 3.95 -11.62
CA HIS A 253 -11.49 4.87 -12.71
C HIS A 253 -10.02 4.75 -13.16
N ILE A 254 -9.77 3.92 -14.18
CA ILE A 254 -8.45 3.73 -14.83
C ILE A 254 -7.77 5.05 -15.24
N LYS A 255 -8.57 6.08 -15.54
CA LYS A 255 -8.11 7.45 -15.81
C LYS A 255 -7.19 8.03 -14.71
N SER A 256 -7.33 7.57 -13.46
CA SER A 256 -6.57 8.10 -12.32
C SER A 256 -5.28 7.33 -12.01
N SER A 257 -5.14 6.08 -12.44
CA SER A 257 -3.94 5.25 -12.19
C SER A 257 -3.14 4.92 -13.43
N TYR A 258 -3.74 4.99 -14.63
CA TYR A 258 -3.17 4.46 -15.87
C TYR A 258 -2.76 2.99 -15.80
N ALA A 259 -3.30 2.29 -14.81
CA ALA A 259 -3.06 0.90 -14.52
C ALA A 259 -4.40 0.17 -14.55
N ASN A 260 -4.38 -1.10 -14.94
CA ASN A 260 -5.53 -1.98 -14.81
C ASN A 260 -5.25 -2.93 -13.64
N PRO A 261 -5.75 -2.63 -12.41
CA PRO A 261 -5.42 -3.42 -11.22
C PRO A 261 -5.78 -4.89 -11.36
N ALA A 262 -6.88 -5.18 -12.06
CA ALA A 262 -7.34 -6.56 -12.26
C ALA A 262 -6.35 -7.35 -13.15
N GLU A 263 -5.79 -6.73 -14.19
CA GLU A 263 -4.76 -7.37 -15.01
C GLU A 263 -3.42 -7.44 -14.25
N LEU A 264 -3.06 -6.38 -13.52
CA LEU A 264 -1.85 -6.36 -12.68
C LEU A 264 -1.89 -7.39 -11.55
N ALA A 265 -3.06 -7.76 -11.03
CA ALA A 265 -3.19 -8.83 -10.04
C ALA A 265 -2.70 -10.20 -10.57
N GLY A 266 -2.64 -10.39 -11.89
CA GLY A 266 -2.01 -11.56 -12.52
C GLY A 266 -0.48 -11.54 -12.52
N ILE A 267 0.14 -10.42 -12.14
CA ILE A 267 1.58 -10.15 -12.26
C ILE A 267 2.18 -9.74 -10.91
N TRP A 268 1.51 -8.88 -10.16
CA TRP A 268 1.95 -8.36 -8.88
C TRP A 268 1.41 -9.21 -7.74
N ASP A 269 2.31 -9.64 -6.87
CA ASP A 269 1.96 -10.38 -5.67
C ASP A 269 1.38 -9.44 -4.60
N ARG A 270 1.76 -8.15 -4.62
CA ARG A 270 1.24 -7.11 -3.73
C ARG A 270 0.95 -5.81 -4.48
N ILE A 271 -0.27 -5.33 -4.42
CA ILE A 271 -0.69 -4.03 -4.93
C ILE A 271 -0.92 -3.14 -3.70
N ALA A 272 -0.02 -2.18 -3.45
CA ALA A 272 0.01 -1.38 -2.23
C ALA A 272 -0.11 0.14 -2.51
N PRO A 273 -1.33 0.66 -2.72
CA PRO A 273 -1.55 2.06 -2.99
C PRO A 273 -1.18 2.93 -1.79
N MET A 274 -0.72 4.13 -2.05
CA MET A 274 -0.26 5.06 -1.02
C MET A 274 -1.41 5.92 -0.51
N TYR A 275 -1.78 5.71 0.75
CA TYR A 275 -2.83 6.45 1.43
C TYR A 275 -2.21 7.48 2.39
N TYR A 276 -2.52 8.74 2.13
CA TYR A 276 -2.15 9.90 2.97
C TYR A 276 -3.39 10.54 3.59
N GLU A 277 -4.39 9.72 3.92
CA GLU A 277 -5.75 10.15 4.28
C GLU A 277 -6.22 9.52 5.60
N THR A 278 -7.43 9.87 6.04
CA THR A 278 -7.98 9.37 7.31
C THR A 278 -8.39 7.90 7.23
N GLY A 279 -8.64 7.26 8.38
CA GLY A 279 -9.16 5.88 8.42
C GLY A 279 -10.47 5.70 7.63
N TYR A 280 -11.32 6.73 7.56
CA TYR A 280 -12.55 6.72 6.76
C TYR A 280 -12.28 6.52 5.27
N ASP A 281 -11.30 7.24 4.73
CA ASP A 281 -10.95 7.18 3.31
C ASP A 281 -10.23 5.86 2.99
N VAL A 282 -9.27 5.46 3.83
CA VAL A 282 -8.56 4.18 3.74
C VAL A 282 -9.55 3.01 3.68
N ARG A 283 -10.57 3.00 4.56
CA ARG A 283 -11.64 1.99 4.56
C ARG A 283 -12.35 1.89 3.21
N ARG A 284 -12.72 3.03 2.61
CA ARG A 284 -13.43 3.08 1.31
C ARG A 284 -12.53 2.57 0.19
N HIS A 285 -11.30 3.07 0.13
CA HIS A 285 -10.36 2.73 -0.94
C HIS A 285 -9.90 1.28 -0.87
N MET A 286 -9.59 0.76 0.32
CA MET A 286 -9.16 -0.63 0.48
C MET A 286 -10.25 -1.62 0.06
N ARG A 287 -11.52 -1.34 0.36
CA ARG A 287 -12.64 -2.18 -0.12
C ARG A 287 -12.76 -2.17 -1.64
N SER A 288 -12.53 -1.02 -2.26
CA SER A 288 -12.50 -0.91 -3.72
C SER A 288 -11.36 -1.73 -4.31
N LEU A 289 -10.16 -1.62 -3.73
CA LEU A 289 -8.99 -2.41 -4.13
C LEU A 289 -9.26 -3.91 -3.98
N VAL A 290 -9.71 -4.37 -2.81
CA VAL A 290 -10.01 -5.80 -2.55
C VAL A 290 -11.04 -6.34 -3.55
N ARG A 291 -12.05 -5.54 -3.93
CA ARG A 291 -13.02 -5.94 -4.97
C ARG A 291 -12.36 -6.06 -6.35
N ALA A 292 -11.43 -5.16 -6.68
CA ALA A 292 -10.78 -5.12 -7.99
C ALA A 292 -9.72 -6.22 -8.17
N VAL A 293 -8.95 -6.52 -7.11
CA VAL A 293 -7.75 -7.39 -7.22
C VAL A 293 -7.82 -8.65 -6.37
N GLY A 294 -8.82 -8.76 -5.48
CA GLY A 294 -8.94 -9.84 -4.52
C GLY A 294 -8.03 -9.66 -3.30
N ARG A 295 -8.46 -10.18 -2.14
CA ARG A 295 -7.76 -10.01 -0.85
C ARG A 295 -6.26 -10.33 -0.90
N LYS A 296 -5.89 -11.42 -1.58
CA LYS A 296 -4.50 -11.93 -1.65
C LYS A 296 -3.50 -10.92 -2.24
N HIS A 297 -3.96 -9.98 -3.06
CA HIS A 297 -3.12 -8.98 -3.71
C HIS A 297 -3.27 -7.58 -3.11
N ALA A 298 -4.25 -7.35 -2.23
CA ALA A 298 -4.57 -6.04 -1.71
C ALA A 298 -3.76 -5.72 -0.45
N TYR A 299 -2.92 -4.68 -0.53
CA TYR A 299 -2.11 -4.15 0.57
C TYR A 299 -2.30 -2.63 0.62
N ALA A 300 -1.82 -2.00 1.68
CA ALA A 300 -1.77 -0.55 1.77
C ALA A 300 -0.34 -0.06 1.97
N THR A 301 -0.03 1.09 1.41
CA THR A 301 1.09 1.90 1.87
C THR A 301 0.52 3.08 2.65
N LEU A 302 0.82 3.16 3.94
CA LEU A 302 0.39 4.22 4.84
C LEU A 302 1.53 5.22 5.05
N CYS A 303 1.23 6.42 5.54
CA CYS A 303 2.26 7.36 5.96
C CYS A 303 2.39 7.34 7.48
N MET A 304 3.58 7.06 8.01
CA MET A 304 3.79 6.98 9.46
C MET A 304 3.85 8.35 10.14
N GLY A 305 4.05 9.42 9.37
CA GLY A 305 4.40 10.72 9.92
C GLY A 305 3.53 11.86 9.41
N GLU A 306 3.53 12.05 8.10
CA GLU A 306 3.00 13.25 7.45
C GLU A 306 1.62 13.00 6.82
N ALA A 307 0.61 13.74 7.27
CA ALA A 307 -0.67 13.80 6.59
C ALA A 307 -0.64 14.93 5.56
N ARG A 308 -0.37 14.62 4.28
CA ARG A 308 -0.20 15.59 3.15
C ARG A 308 -1.39 16.56 2.91
N ARG A 309 -2.46 16.53 3.71
CA ARG A 309 -3.63 17.42 3.67
C ARG A 309 -3.70 18.40 4.86
N ASN A 310 -2.68 19.22 5.08
CA ASN A 310 -2.64 20.32 6.07
C ASN A 310 -2.29 19.91 7.52
N ARG A 311 -1.79 18.70 7.79
CA ARG A 311 -1.34 18.30 9.14
C ARG A 311 0.00 17.59 9.09
N TRP A 312 0.97 18.11 9.83
CA TRP A 312 2.33 17.54 9.88
C TRP A 312 2.40 16.20 10.62
N ILE A 313 1.49 15.92 11.56
CA ILE A 313 1.51 14.72 12.42
C ILE A 313 0.08 14.20 12.68
N TRP A 314 -0.11 12.88 12.60
CA TRP A 314 -1.36 12.21 12.98
C TRP A 314 -1.71 12.41 14.46
N ARG A 315 -3.00 12.53 14.79
CA ARG A 315 -3.47 12.52 16.18
C ARG A 315 -3.36 11.11 16.79
N PRO A 316 -3.34 10.98 18.14
CA PRO A 316 -3.38 9.68 18.80
C PRO A 316 -4.53 8.81 18.29
N GLY A 317 -4.20 7.59 17.86
CA GLY A 317 -5.13 6.57 17.35
C GLY A 317 -5.56 6.72 15.89
N GLU A 318 -5.23 7.82 15.20
CA GLU A 318 -5.56 7.96 13.77
C GLU A 318 -4.79 6.94 12.91
N LEU A 319 -3.52 6.65 13.23
CA LEU A 319 -2.71 5.70 12.46
C LEU A 319 -3.14 4.27 12.74
N ARG A 320 -3.40 3.95 14.02
CA ARG A 320 -4.06 2.70 14.43
C ARG A 320 -5.34 2.45 13.63
N ALA A 321 -6.21 3.45 13.52
CA ALA A 321 -7.44 3.33 12.74
C ALA A 321 -7.15 2.99 11.28
N GLN A 322 -6.18 3.65 10.64
CA GLN A 322 -5.79 3.31 9.26
C GLN A 322 -5.31 1.86 9.13
N MET A 323 -4.41 1.41 10.02
CA MET A 323 -3.89 0.04 10.03
C MET A 323 -5.02 -1.00 10.16
N LEU A 324 -5.94 -0.79 11.10
CA LEU A 324 -7.05 -1.71 11.32
C LEU A 324 -8.09 -1.67 10.18
N GLU A 325 -8.36 -0.51 9.59
CA GLU A 325 -9.27 -0.41 8.45
C GLU A 325 -8.74 -1.13 7.20
N VAL A 326 -7.41 -1.17 7.00
CA VAL A 326 -6.79 -1.98 5.94
C VAL A 326 -7.15 -3.46 6.13
N LEU A 327 -6.96 -4.00 7.33
CA LEU A 327 -7.20 -5.41 7.63
C LEU A 327 -8.69 -5.76 7.61
N PHE A 328 -9.55 -4.93 8.23
CA PHE A 328 -11.00 -5.13 8.23
C PHE A 328 -11.66 -4.92 6.86
N ALA A 329 -11.01 -4.22 5.93
CA ALA A 329 -11.41 -4.17 4.53
C ALA A 329 -11.05 -5.44 3.75
N GLY A 330 -10.23 -6.33 4.32
CA GLY A 330 -9.75 -7.57 3.70
C GLY A 330 -8.34 -7.48 3.10
N GLY A 331 -7.58 -6.42 3.38
CA GLY A 331 -6.17 -6.32 2.99
C GLY A 331 -5.29 -7.34 3.72
N MET A 332 -4.20 -7.76 3.08
CA MET A 332 -3.27 -8.78 3.59
C MET A 332 -2.01 -8.19 4.25
N GLY A 333 -1.98 -6.87 4.42
CA GLY A 333 -0.89 -6.18 5.08
C GLY A 333 -0.81 -4.71 4.73
N TYR A 334 0.12 -4.04 5.40
CA TYR A 334 0.42 -2.63 5.19
C TYR A 334 1.93 -2.37 5.34
N SER A 335 2.41 -1.37 4.62
CA SER A 335 3.77 -0.83 4.78
C SER A 335 3.74 0.66 5.03
N PHE A 336 4.70 1.21 5.74
CA PHE A 336 4.82 2.65 5.93
C PHE A 336 5.82 3.29 4.98
N TRP A 337 5.35 4.25 4.18
CA TRP A 337 6.23 5.13 3.43
C TRP A 337 6.75 6.26 4.33
N SER A 338 8.07 6.41 4.33
CA SER A 338 8.88 7.36 5.10
C SER A 338 8.61 7.40 6.61
N TRP A 339 9.33 6.55 7.37
CA TRP A 339 9.37 6.61 8.83
C TRP A 339 10.01 7.88 9.45
N PRO A 340 10.95 8.61 8.80
CA PRO A 340 11.59 9.80 9.38
C PRO A 340 10.64 10.97 9.70
N TYR A 341 9.43 10.99 9.14
CA TYR A 341 8.43 12.02 9.45
C TYR A 341 7.59 11.70 10.70
N SER A 342 7.92 10.63 11.42
CA SER A 342 7.17 10.16 12.59
C SER A 342 7.76 10.65 13.92
N ASN A 343 7.11 10.30 15.03
CA ASN A 343 7.61 10.55 16.38
C ASN A 343 7.46 9.30 17.27
N LEU A 344 8.10 9.32 18.44
CA LEU A 344 8.13 8.17 19.36
C LEU A 344 6.73 7.68 19.78
N ARG A 345 5.74 8.59 19.88
CA ARG A 345 4.36 8.20 20.21
C ARG A 345 3.74 7.39 19.07
N ILE A 346 3.91 7.82 17.83
CA ILE A 346 3.41 7.06 16.69
C ILE A 346 4.14 5.72 16.57
N ILE A 347 5.45 5.68 16.78
CA ILE A 347 6.21 4.43 16.77
C ILE A 347 5.67 3.45 17.83
N ALA A 348 5.37 3.94 19.04
CA ALA A 348 4.74 3.12 20.08
C ALA A 348 3.34 2.62 19.66
N GLU A 349 2.51 3.47 19.05
CA GLU A 349 1.18 3.10 18.55
C GLU A 349 1.23 2.04 17.44
N VAL A 350 2.21 2.14 16.55
CA VAL A 350 2.45 1.14 15.50
C VAL A 350 2.90 -0.18 16.10
N ALA A 351 3.86 -0.17 17.04
CA ALA A 351 4.33 -1.37 17.70
C ALA A 351 3.20 -2.08 18.47
N GLU A 352 2.45 -1.35 19.28
CA GLU A 352 1.28 -1.87 20.00
C GLU A 352 0.26 -2.51 19.05
N THR A 353 -0.07 -1.82 17.95
CA THR A 353 -1.03 -2.31 16.97
C THR A 353 -0.51 -3.55 16.22
N ASN A 354 0.77 -3.58 15.84
CA ASN A 354 1.37 -4.76 15.22
C ASN A 354 1.36 -5.97 16.16
N GLY A 355 1.60 -5.77 17.46
CA GLY A 355 1.50 -6.83 18.47
C GLY A 355 0.09 -7.42 18.55
N ILE A 356 -0.93 -6.56 18.63
CA ILE A 356 -2.34 -6.99 18.59
C ILE A 356 -2.68 -7.73 17.30
N VAL A 357 -2.16 -7.27 16.15
CA VAL A 357 -2.34 -7.95 14.87
C VAL A 357 -1.69 -9.33 14.89
N ALA A 358 -0.50 -9.47 15.45
CA ALA A 358 0.19 -10.76 15.58
C ALA A 358 -0.62 -11.75 16.45
N ASP A 359 -1.10 -11.30 17.61
CA ASP A 359 -1.85 -12.13 18.56
C ASP A 359 -3.23 -12.57 18.05
N ASN A 360 -3.76 -11.88 17.03
CA ASN A 360 -5.09 -12.14 16.48
C ASN A 360 -5.08 -12.40 14.97
N GLU A 361 -3.91 -12.76 14.43
CA GLU A 361 -3.65 -12.88 12.99
C GLU A 361 -4.63 -13.85 12.30
N GLU A 362 -4.99 -14.95 12.97
CA GLU A 362 -5.93 -15.92 12.40
C GLU A 362 -7.32 -15.32 12.11
N VAL A 363 -7.82 -14.43 12.98
CA VAL A 363 -9.13 -13.79 12.76
C VAL A 363 -9.05 -12.79 11.61
N PHE A 364 -7.96 -12.05 11.48
CA PHE A 364 -7.76 -11.17 10.31
C PHE A 364 -7.65 -11.96 8.99
N LEU A 365 -6.98 -13.11 9.01
CA LEU A 365 -6.75 -13.92 7.81
C LEU A 365 -7.98 -14.74 7.40
N LYS A 366 -8.61 -15.42 8.35
CA LYS A 366 -9.67 -16.41 8.10
C LYS A 366 -11.05 -15.91 8.50
N GLY A 367 -11.15 -14.82 9.25
CA GLY A 367 -12.41 -14.28 9.70
C GLY A 367 -13.32 -13.89 8.53
N THR A 368 -14.58 -14.28 8.65
CA THR A 368 -15.64 -13.87 7.73
C THR A 368 -16.32 -12.64 8.30
N ARG A 369 -16.75 -11.74 7.42
CA ARG A 369 -17.47 -10.55 7.84
C ARG A 369 -18.91 -10.92 8.18
N THR A 370 -19.38 -10.53 9.36
CA THR A 370 -20.74 -10.78 9.81
C THR A 370 -21.46 -9.47 10.16
N ASP A 371 -22.78 -9.50 10.13
CA ASP A 371 -23.65 -8.39 10.53
C ASP A 371 -24.07 -8.49 12.01
N ARG A 372 -23.25 -9.15 12.83
CA ARG A 372 -23.51 -9.35 14.27
C ARG A 372 -23.65 -8.02 15.01
N PHE A 373 -22.86 -7.03 14.59
CA PHE A 373 -22.86 -5.68 15.12
C PHE A 373 -23.02 -4.66 13.99
N ARG A 374 -23.81 -3.61 14.25
CA ARG A 374 -23.99 -2.47 13.35
C ARG A 374 -24.17 -1.19 14.14
N THR A 375 -24.01 -0.05 13.49
CA THR A 375 -24.35 1.27 14.01
C THR A 375 -25.19 1.98 12.95
N ASP A 376 -26.12 2.81 13.39
CA ASP A 376 -26.94 3.65 12.51
C ASP A 376 -26.52 5.12 12.58
N GLN A 377 -25.46 5.43 13.34
CA GLN A 377 -24.90 6.77 13.40
C GLN A 377 -24.08 7.06 12.15
N ASP A 378 -24.31 8.22 11.55
CA ASP A 378 -23.55 8.66 10.38
C ASP A 378 -22.05 8.75 10.71
N ARG A 379 -21.22 8.28 9.77
CA ARG A 379 -19.75 8.19 9.89
C ARG A 379 -19.22 7.38 11.08
N CYS A 380 -20.06 6.65 11.78
CA CYS A 380 -19.64 5.62 12.72
C CYS A 380 -19.73 4.25 12.04
N PHE A 381 -18.85 3.33 12.42
CA PHE A 381 -18.85 1.99 11.86
C PHE A 381 -18.63 0.94 12.93
N ALA A 382 -19.35 -0.17 12.84
CA ALA A 382 -19.09 -1.42 13.54
C ALA A 382 -18.78 -2.48 12.46
N THR A 383 -17.56 -2.98 12.43
CA THR A 383 -17.13 -3.99 11.45
C THR A 383 -16.67 -5.23 12.19
N THR A 384 -17.19 -6.39 11.79
CA THR A 384 -16.92 -7.66 12.44
C THR A 384 -16.10 -8.57 11.55
N LEU A 385 -15.13 -9.27 12.12
CA LEU A 385 -14.51 -10.46 11.55
C LEU A 385 -14.69 -11.61 12.54
N GLU A 386 -15.18 -12.75 12.08
CA GLU A 386 -15.51 -13.89 12.95
C GLU A 386 -15.03 -15.21 12.33
N THR A 387 -14.36 -16.02 13.15
CA THR A 387 -14.03 -17.42 12.88
C THR A 387 -14.90 -18.32 13.76
N GLU A 388 -14.72 -19.64 13.67
CA GLU A 388 -15.39 -20.58 14.56
C GLU A 388 -14.95 -20.50 16.01
N ALA A 389 -13.77 -19.92 16.30
CA ALA A 389 -13.16 -19.88 17.63
C ALA A 389 -13.17 -18.49 18.28
N ALA A 390 -13.14 -17.41 17.49
CA ALA A 390 -13.07 -16.05 18.01
C ALA A 390 -13.66 -15.04 17.03
N GLY A 391 -13.95 -13.84 17.54
CA GLY A 391 -14.27 -12.71 16.68
C GLY A 391 -13.64 -11.41 17.15
N LEU A 392 -13.53 -10.49 16.20
CA LEU A 392 -13.05 -9.14 16.37
C LEU A 392 -14.12 -8.15 15.90
N LEU A 393 -14.31 -7.09 16.68
CA LEU A 393 -15.21 -5.97 16.39
C LEU A 393 -14.39 -4.68 16.39
N LEU A 394 -14.23 -4.08 15.21
CA LEU A 394 -13.70 -2.74 15.04
C LEU A 394 -14.86 -1.74 15.13
N VAL A 395 -14.78 -0.83 16.11
CA VAL A 395 -15.70 0.29 16.23
C VAL A 395 -14.95 1.57 15.91
N SER A 396 -15.36 2.26 14.85
CA SER A 396 -14.70 3.48 14.37
C SER A 396 -15.64 4.67 14.42
N ASN A 397 -15.12 5.84 14.79
CA ASN A 397 -15.84 7.11 14.79
C ASN A 397 -15.12 8.12 13.90
N TYR A 398 -15.68 8.43 12.73
CA TYR A 398 -15.13 9.41 11.79
C TYR A 398 -15.99 10.68 11.68
N THR A 399 -16.80 10.94 12.70
CA THR A 399 -17.53 12.21 12.80
C THR A 399 -16.56 13.39 12.90
N ARG A 400 -17.06 14.59 12.57
CA ARG A 400 -16.35 15.86 12.71
C ARG A 400 -16.88 16.66 13.91
N THR A 401 -17.51 15.98 14.85
CA THR A 401 -18.11 16.56 16.05
C THR A 401 -17.37 16.04 17.28
N ASP A 402 -17.58 16.66 18.43
CA ASP A 402 -17.05 16.17 19.72
C ASP A 402 -17.90 15.04 20.31
N ASN A 403 -18.62 14.28 19.47
CA ASN A 403 -19.37 13.13 19.94
C ASN A 403 -18.42 11.93 20.03
N HIS A 404 -18.13 11.50 21.25
CA HIS A 404 -17.30 10.32 21.52
C HIS A 404 -18.13 9.03 21.59
N LYS A 405 -19.46 9.12 21.74
CA LYS A 405 -20.29 7.96 22.02
C LYS A 405 -20.80 7.30 20.75
N VAL A 406 -20.42 6.03 20.56
CA VAL A 406 -20.90 5.17 19.46
C VAL A 406 -21.82 4.10 20.01
N TRP A 407 -23.10 4.20 19.67
CA TRP A 407 -24.13 3.20 19.88
C TRP A 407 -24.00 2.07 18.86
N ILE A 408 -23.97 0.85 19.39
CA ILE A 408 -23.85 -0.38 18.63
C ILE A 408 -25.12 -1.18 18.85
N ARG A 409 -25.79 -1.53 17.75
CA ARG A 409 -26.84 -2.53 17.72
C ARG A 409 -26.22 -3.90 17.50
N ARG A 410 -26.62 -4.84 18.34
CA ARG A 410 -26.19 -6.23 18.34
C ARG A 410 -27.39 -7.10 17.95
N ARG A 411 -27.17 -8.09 17.07
CA ARG A 411 -28.21 -9.11 16.82
C ARG A 411 -28.45 -9.93 18.09
N PRO A 412 -29.72 -10.17 18.50
CA PRO A 412 -30.03 -10.94 19.70
C PRO A 412 -29.30 -12.29 19.68
N THR A 413 -28.48 -12.50 20.69
CA THR A 413 -27.64 -13.69 20.84
C THR A 413 -27.47 -14.00 22.33
N GLU A 414 -26.83 -15.13 22.63
CA GLU A 414 -26.41 -15.56 23.98
C GLU A 414 -25.66 -14.45 24.73
N ALA A 415 -25.46 -14.58 26.04
CA ALA A 415 -24.57 -13.68 26.75
C ALA A 415 -23.16 -13.68 26.12
N MET A 416 -22.49 -12.53 26.09
CA MET A 416 -21.18 -12.39 25.45
C MET A 416 -20.29 -11.47 26.27
N THR A 417 -18.99 -11.78 26.29
CA THR A 417 -17.97 -10.90 26.87
C THR A 417 -17.10 -10.34 25.74
N LEU A 418 -17.03 -9.01 25.65
CA LEU A 418 -16.12 -8.29 24.77
C LEU A 418 -14.96 -7.74 25.59
N THR A 419 -13.73 -7.93 25.12
CA THR A 419 -12.52 -7.34 25.72
C THR A 419 -11.88 -6.38 24.74
N GLU A 420 -11.70 -5.12 25.13
CA GLU A 420 -10.99 -4.10 24.36
C GLU A 420 -9.48 -4.39 24.39
N LEU A 421 -8.86 -4.52 23.21
CA LEU A 421 -7.51 -5.08 23.08
C LEU A 421 -6.37 -4.12 23.48
N TYR A 422 -6.63 -2.81 23.55
CA TYR A 422 -5.62 -1.82 23.89
C TYR A 422 -5.61 -1.46 25.39
N THR A 423 -6.76 -1.56 26.04
CA THR A 423 -6.98 -1.13 27.43
C THR A 423 -7.30 -2.29 28.36
N GLY A 424 -7.67 -3.46 27.83
CA GLY A 424 -8.15 -4.60 28.60
C GLY A 424 -9.55 -4.42 29.19
N HIS A 425 -10.25 -3.32 28.86
CA HIS A 425 -11.59 -3.06 29.37
C HIS A 425 -12.55 -4.17 28.93
N VAL A 426 -13.41 -4.63 29.85
CA VAL A 426 -14.33 -5.74 29.62
C VAL A 426 -15.77 -5.26 29.65
N LEU A 427 -16.50 -5.53 28.56
CA LEU A 427 -17.95 -5.36 28.48
C LEU A 427 -18.63 -6.72 28.52
N ARG A 428 -19.50 -6.92 29.50
CA ARG A 428 -20.37 -8.10 29.60
C ARG A 428 -21.75 -7.74 29.08
N LEU A 429 -22.15 -8.36 27.98
CA LEU A 429 -23.43 -8.16 27.34
C LEU A 429 -24.37 -9.30 27.75
N ALA A 430 -25.51 -8.95 28.33
CA ALA A 430 -26.51 -9.93 28.74
C ALA A 430 -27.11 -10.67 27.52
N ALA A 431 -27.67 -11.85 27.76
CA ALA A 431 -28.49 -12.54 26.76
C ALA A 431 -29.66 -11.63 26.36
N GLY A 432 -29.90 -11.48 25.07
CA GLY A 432 -30.96 -10.61 24.56
C GLY A 432 -30.67 -9.10 24.62
N GLN A 433 -29.54 -8.64 25.20
CA GLN A 433 -29.15 -7.23 25.12
C GLN A 433 -28.89 -6.82 23.67
N GLN A 434 -29.73 -5.92 23.15
CA GLN A 434 -29.73 -5.53 21.73
C GLN A 434 -28.85 -4.31 21.43
N SER A 435 -28.50 -3.51 22.43
CA SER A 435 -27.67 -2.34 22.24
C SER A 435 -26.74 -2.08 23.41
N PHE A 436 -25.63 -1.41 23.11
CA PHE A 436 -24.67 -0.87 24.06
C PHE A 436 -23.96 0.31 23.41
N ALA A 437 -23.19 1.06 24.19
CA ALA A 437 -22.38 2.15 23.69
C ALA A 437 -20.91 1.96 24.10
N VAL A 438 -20.03 2.49 23.27
CA VAL A 438 -18.58 2.57 23.54
C VAL A 438 -18.11 3.99 23.26
N GLU A 439 -17.08 4.41 23.99
CA GLU A 439 -16.43 5.70 23.80
C GLU A 439 -15.30 5.56 22.77
N VAL A 440 -15.42 6.28 21.66
CA VAL A 440 -14.46 6.32 20.56
C VAL A 440 -14.28 7.77 20.15
N ALA A 441 -13.07 8.31 20.36
CA ALA A 441 -12.78 9.68 19.97
C ALA A 441 -12.97 9.91 18.46
N PRO A 442 -13.29 11.15 18.03
CA PRO A 442 -13.38 11.48 16.62
C PRO A 442 -12.09 11.17 15.86
N GLN A 443 -12.23 10.63 14.66
CA GLN A 443 -11.15 10.12 13.80
C GLN A 443 -10.38 8.90 14.36
N ASN A 444 -10.98 8.17 15.31
CA ASN A 444 -10.32 7.06 16.01
C ASN A 444 -11.14 5.76 15.94
N CYS A 445 -10.61 4.70 16.54
CA CYS A 445 -11.25 3.40 16.66
C CYS A 445 -10.93 2.70 17.99
N THR A 446 -11.75 1.72 18.34
CA THR A 446 -11.48 0.72 19.39
C THR A 446 -11.63 -0.68 18.79
N LEU A 447 -10.88 -1.64 19.32
CA LEU A 447 -10.89 -3.02 18.83
C LEU A 447 -11.24 -3.97 19.95
N TRP A 448 -12.31 -4.72 19.76
CA TRP A 448 -12.86 -5.63 20.76
C TRP A 448 -12.75 -7.07 20.30
N LYS A 449 -12.46 -7.98 21.22
CA LYS A 449 -12.38 -9.42 20.98
C LYS A 449 -13.42 -10.18 21.81
N TRP A 450 -13.91 -11.30 21.28
CA TRP A 450 -14.59 -12.33 22.06
C TRP A 450 -14.16 -13.73 21.61
N GLN A 451 -14.41 -14.71 22.47
CA GLN A 451 -14.33 -16.13 22.14
C GLN A 451 -15.73 -16.63 21.77
N THR A 452 -15.84 -17.46 20.74
CA THR A 452 -17.10 -18.10 20.37
C THR A 452 -17.31 -19.36 21.21
N THR A 453 -18.53 -19.60 21.65
CA THR A 453 -18.90 -20.71 22.54
C THR A 453 -18.78 -22.11 21.90
N LYS A 454 -18.45 -22.19 20.59
CA LYS A 454 -18.34 -23.46 19.86
C LYS A 454 -16.98 -24.17 20.00
N SER A 455 -16.03 -23.62 20.75
CA SER A 455 -14.74 -24.26 21.04
C SER A 455 -14.75 -25.02 22.38
N LYS A 456 -15.63 -26.02 22.49
CA LYS A 456 -15.51 -27.07 23.51
C LYS A 456 -15.72 -28.44 22.89
#